data_AF-A0ABD0S838-F1
#
_entry.id   AF-A0ABD0S838-F1
#
_cell.length_a   1.000
_cell.length_b   1.000
_cell.length_c   1.000
_cell.angle_alpha   90.00
_cell.angle_beta   90.00
_cell.angle_gamma   90.00
#
_symmetry.space_group_name_H-M   'P 1'
#
loop_
_entity.id
_entity.type
_entity.pdbx_description
1 polymer ?
#
loop_
_entity_poly.entity_id
_entity_poly.type
_entity_poly.pdbx_seq_one_letter_code
_entity_poly.pdbx_strand_id
1 'polypeptide(L)'
;MRAWLVVCAALALAPCRATAAHSPADPARLERIKSHILAKLGLTHRPMPLGAPPRDVVQEILHRAQDNQPPSERVHEEHAMREIIAIAQTGTRNTGTHNPDT
;
A
#
# COMPACT_ATOMS: atom_id res chain seq x y z
N MET A 1 25.31 4.13 9.94
CA MET A 1 23.98 3.94 9.31
C MET A 1 23.82 4.80 8.03
N ARG A 2 24.78 4.78 7.10
CA ARG A 2 24.70 5.55 5.84
C ARG A 2 24.87 4.69 4.59
N ALA A 3 25.34 3.45 4.74
CA ALA A 3 25.51 2.50 3.65
C ALA A 3 24.16 2.04 3.05
N TRP A 4 23.09 2.02 3.86
CA TRP A 4 21.77 1.55 3.41
C TRP A 4 21.10 2.52 2.42
N LEU A 5 21.34 3.83 2.56
CA LEU A 5 20.76 4.82 1.65
C LEU A 5 21.37 4.74 0.24
N VAL A 6 22.63 4.33 0.13
CA VAL A 6 23.33 4.17 -1.16
C VAL A 6 22.83 2.94 -1.92
N VAL A 7 22.50 1.86 -1.21
CA VAL A 7 21.91 0.65 -1.82
C VAL A 7 20.51 0.94 -2.38
N CYS A 8 19.69 1.73 -1.69
CA CYS A 8 18.36 2.12 -2.19
C CYS A 8 18.41 3.04 -3.41
N ALA A 9 19.37 3.97 -3.46
CA ALA A 9 19.56 4.85 -4.62
C ALA A 9 20.05 4.07 -5.86
N ALA A 10 20.92 3.07 -5.68
CA ALA A 10 21.37 2.19 -6.76
C ALA A 10 20.23 1.28 -7.28
N LEU A 11 19.33 0.83 -6.40
CA LEU A 11 18.18 0.01 -6.78
C LEU A 11 17.11 0.80 -7.56
N ALA A 12 17.03 2.12 -7.36
CA ALA A 12 16.11 2.99 -8.09
C ALA A 12 16.56 3.35 -9.51
N LEU A 13 17.86 3.21 -9.84
CA LEU A 13 18.39 3.37 -11.20
C LEU A 13 18.43 2.07 -12.01
N ALA A 14 18.09 0.92 -11.41
CA ALA A 14 17.84 -0.28 -12.19
C ALA A 14 16.49 -0.11 -12.89
N PRO A 15 16.42 -0.06 -14.24
CA PRO A 15 15.16 -0.17 -14.92
C PRO A 15 14.61 -1.56 -14.58
N CYS A 16 13.67 -1.61 -13.63
CA CYS A 16 12.84 -2.77 -13.37
C CYS A 16 11.89 -2.97 -14.57
N ARG A 17 12.47 -3.25 -15.74
CA ARG A 17 11.82 -4.01 -16.78
C ARG A 17 11.73 -5.43 -16.25
N ALA A 18 10.76 -5.65 -15.37
CA ALA A 18 10.15 -6.95 -15.22
C ALA A 18 9.43 -7.25 -16.54
N THR A 19 10.20 -7.53 -17.59
CA THR A 19 9.71 -8.34 -18.70
C THR A 19 9.41 -9.68 -18.07
N ALA A 20 8.17 -9.85 -17.62
CA ALA A 20 7.61 -11.17 -17.40
C ALA A 20 7.85 -11.92 -18.70
N ALA A 21 8.87 -12.77 -18.71
CA ALA A 21 9.12 -13.68 -19.80
C ALA A 21 7.85 -14.52 -19.89
N HIS A 22 6.98 -14.21 -20.86
CA HIS A 22 5.80 -14.98 -21.14
C HIS A 22 6.28 -16.32 -21.66
N SER A 23 6.52 -17.27 -20.74
CA SER A 23 6.51 -18.68 -21.08
C SER A 23 5.24 -18.91 -21.89
N PRO A 24 5.31 -19.60 -23.06
CA PRO A 24 4.14 -19.81 -23.91
C PRO A 24 3.06 -20.46 -23.05
N ALA A 25 2.05 -19.67 -22.68
CA ALA A 25 1.02 -20.13 -21.79
C ALA A 25 0.22 -21.20 -22.53
N ASP A 26 0.11 -22.38 -21.93
CA ASP A 26 -0.74 -23.46 -22.43
C ASP A 26 -2.14 -22.89 -22.75
N PRO A 27 -2.63 -23.04 -24.00
CA PRO A 27 -3.93 -22.50 -24.39
C PRO A 27 -5.07 -23.01 -23.51
N ALA A 28 -5.00 -24.25 -23.00
CA ALA A 28 -6.02 -24.77 -22.09
C ALA A 28 -6.04 -24.02 -20.75
N ARG A 29 -4.86 -23.68 -20.22
CA ARG A 29 -4.73 -22.85 -19.03
C ARG A 29 -5.27 -21.44 -19.27
N LEU A 30 -5.03 -20.85 -20.44
CA LEU A 30 -5.55 -19.52 -20.79
C LEU A 30 -7.09 -19.51 -20.82
N GLU A 31 -7.72 -20.50 -21.44
CA GLU A 31 -9.18 -20.58 -21.49
C GLU A 31 -9.81 -20.77 -20.11
N ARG A 32 -9.19 -21.58 -19.23
CA ARG A 32 -9.61 -21.71 -17.83
C ARG A 32 -9.50 -20.38 -17.06
N ILE A 33 -8.44 -19.62 -17.28
CA ILE A 33 -8.28 -18.31 -16.63
C ILE A 33 -9.35 -17.34 -17.13
N LYS A 34 -9.62 -17.30 -18.43
CA LYS A 34 -10.67 -16.45 -19.00
C LYS A 34 -12.04 -16.76 -18.42
N SER A 35 -12.45 -18.03 -18.38
CA SER A 35 -13.74 -18.42 -17.82
C SER A 35 -13.84 -18.12 -16.32
N HIS A 36 -12.75 -18.35 -15.57
CA HIS A 36 -12.70 -18.03 -14.14
C HIS A 36 -12.84 -16.54 -13.86
N ILE A 37 -12.19 -15.69 -14.67
CA ILE A 37 -12.33 -14.23 -14.57
C ILE A 37 -13.79 -13.83 -14.83
N LEU A 38 -14.40 -14.33 -15.90
CA LEU A 38 -15.81 -14.03 -16.22
C LEU A 38 -16.75 -14.45 -15.09
N ALA A 39 -16.57 -15.66 -14.54
CA ALA A 39 -17.36 -16.16 -13.43
C ALA A 39 -17.23 -15.28 -12.18
N LYS A 40 -16.01 -14.87 -11.82
CA LYS A 40 -15.77 -13.97 -10.68
C LYS A 40 -16.38 -12.58 -10.85
N LEU A 41 -16.49 -12.11 -12.08
CA LEU A 41 -17.13 -10.84 -12.41
C LEU A 41 -18.65 -10.98 -12.60
N GLY A 42 -19.22 -12.20 -12.48
CA GLY A 42 -20.64 -12.45 -12.74
C GLY A 42 -21.04 -12.29 -14.20
N LEU A 43 -20.09 -12.40 -15.13
CA LEU A 43 -20.28 -12.20 -16.57
C LEU A 43 -20.43 -13.53 -17.29
N THR A 44 -21.39 -13.62 -18.21
CA THR A 44 -21.56 -14.79 -19.09
C THR A 44 -20.65 -14.74 -20.31
N HIS A 45 -20.30 -13.53 -20.76
CA HIS A 45 -19.48 -13.30 -21.95
C HIS A 45 -18.59 -12.07 -21.76
N ARG A 46 -17.56 -11.97 -22.60
CA ARG A 46 -16.68 -10.81 -22.63
C ARG A 46 -17.45 -9.59 -23.15
N PRO A 47 -17.50 -8.47 -22.41
CA PRO A 47 -18.15 -7.26 -22.89
C PRO A 47 -17.39 -6.66 -24.08
N MET A 48 -18.14 -6.06 -25.00
CA MET A 48 -17.57 -5.38 -26.16
C MET A 48 -16.87 -4.08 -25.71
N PRO A 49 -15.64 -3.80 -26.14
CA PRO A 49 -14.99 -2.54 -25.81
C PRO A 49 -15.70 -1.39 -26.52
N LEU A 50 -16.28 -0.46 -25.75
CA LEU A 50 -17.00 0.72 -26.26
C LEU A 50 -16.07 1.93 -26.51
N GLY A 51 -14.76 1.73 -26.46
CA GLY A 51 -13.77 2.80 -26.48
C GLY A 51 -13.40 3.31 -25.07
N ALA A 52 -12.54 4.31 -25.02
CA ALA A 52 -12.16 4.94 -23.76
C ALA A 52 -13.30 5.87 -23.27
N PRO A 53 -13.58 5.90 -21.95
CA PRO A 53 -14.54 6.86 -21.41
C PRO A 53 -14.05 8.31 -21.58
N PRO A 54 -14.96 9.29 -21.70
CA PRO A 54 -14.63 10.72 -21.71
C PRO A 54 -13.78 11.15 -20.50
N ARG A 55 -12.98 12.22 -20.67
CA ARG A 55 -11.99 12.65 -19.65
C ARG A 55 -12.63 13.09 -18.34
N ASP A 56 -13.75 13.80 -18.42
CA ASP A 56 -14.57 14.25 -17.30
C ASP A 56 -15.08 13.06 -16.47
N VAL A 57 -15.55 12.00 -17.12
CA VAL A 57 -15.99 10.75 -16.46
C VAL A 57 -14.81 10.11 -15.72
N VAL A 58 -13.63 10.06 -16.33
CA VAL A 58 -12.43 9.53 -15.68
C VAL A 58 -12.05 10.36 -14.45
N GLN A 59 -12.11 11.69 -14.54
CA GLN A 59 -11.81 12.58 -13.42
C GLN A 59 -12.78 12.37 -12.26
N GLU A 60 -14.08 12.27 -12.54
CA GLU A 60 -15.11 12.00 -11.53
C GLU A 60 -14.89 10.64 -10.84
N ILE A 61 -14.56 9.60 -11.61
CA ILE A 61 -14.25 8.27 -11.04
C ILE A 61 -13.04 8.34 -10.11
N LEU A 62 -11.97 9.04 -10.53
CA LEU A 62 -10.77 9.18 -9.72
C LEU A 62 -11.03 10.00 -8.46
N HIS A 63 -11.87 11.04 -8.54
CA HIS A 63 -12.27 11.82 -7.39
C HIS A 63 -13.01 10.95 -6.36
N ARG A 64 -14.05 10.21 -6.79
CA ARG A 64 -14.81 9.31 -5.89
C ARG A 64 -13.98 8.17 -5.33
N ALA A 65 -12.98 7.69 -6.07
CA ALA A 65 -12.09 6.64 -5.57
C ALA A 65 -11.26 7.10 -4.36
N GLN A 66 -11.02 8.41 -4.22
CA GLN A 66 -10.33 8.99 -3.07
C GLN A 66 -11.19 8.97 -1.80
N ASP A 67 -12.51 9.00 -1.92
CA ASP A 67 -13.44 8.97 -0.77
C ASP A 67 -13.40 7.62 -0.03
N ASN A 68 -13.03 6.54 -0.73
CA ASN A 68 -12.86 5.21 -0.14
C ASN A 68 -11.43 4.94 0.34
N GLN A 69 -10.58 5.97 0.42
CA GLN A 69 -9.26 5.81 1.00
C GLN A 69 -9.42 5.49 2.49
N PRO A 70 -8.89 4.36 3.00
CA PRO A 70 -8.97 4.07 4.42
C PRO A 70 -8.35 5.24 5.20
N PRO A 71 -8.92 5.63 6.36
CA PRO A 71 -8.34 6.67 7.18
C PRO A 71 -6.87 6.36 7.39
N SER A 72 -6.00 7.33 7.13
CA SER A 72 -4.55 7.16 7.22
C SER A 72 -4.18 6.77 8.65
N GLU A 73 -4.00 5.47 8.90
CA GLU A 73 -3.59 4.91 10.20
C GLU A 73 -2.31 5.56 10.75
N ARG A 74 -1.49 6.17 9.87
CA ARG A 74 -0.27 6.91 10.22
C ARG A 74 -0.51 8.02 11.26
N VAL A 75 -1.65 8.69 11.23
CA VAL A 75 -1.93 9.77 12.20
C VAL A 75 -2.14 9.19 13.59
N HIS A 76 -2.86 8.08 13.72
CA HIS A 76 -3.07 7.42 15.02
C HIS A 76 -1.77 6.85 15.59
N GLU A 77 -0.90 6.28 14.75
CA GLU A 77 0.35 5.68 15.21
C GLU A 77 1.37 6.74 15.69
N GLU A 78 1.47 7.88 15.00
CA GLU A 78 2.32 8.99 15.44
C GLU A 78 1.82 9.64 16.73
N HIS A 79 0.51 9.77 16.90
CA HIS A 79 -0.08 10.28 18.14
C HIS A 79 0.13 9.31 19.31
N ALA A 80 -0.04 8.00 19.09
CA ALA A 80 0.20 6.98 20.11
C ALA A 80 1.69 6.95 20.53
N MET A 81 2.62 7.03 19.59
CA MET A 81 4.06 7.09 19.90
C MET A 81 4.41 8.34 20.72
N ARG A 82 3.85 9.49 20.37
CA ARG A 82 4.05 10.73 21.13
C ARG A 82 3.49 10.63 22.56
N GLU A 83 2.35 9.97 22.74
CA GLU A 83 1.74 9.74 24.05
C GLU A 83 2.60 8.80 24.91
N ILE A 84 3.07 7.69 24.34
CA ILE A 84 3.97 6.74 25.03
C ILE A 84 5.27 7.44 25.48
N ILE A 85 5.85 8.28 24.62
CA ILE A 85 7.07 9.06 24.95
C ILE A 85 6.77 10.06 26.08
N ALA A 86 5.64 10.75 26.04
CA ALA A 86 5.26 11.69 27.09
C ALA A 86 5.09 10.99 28.44
N ILE A 87 4.44 9.84 28.49
CA ILE A 87 4.27 9.04 29.71
C ILE A 87 5.63 8.60 30.26
N ALA A 88 6.52 8.07 29.41
CA ALA A 88 7.86 7.64 29.83
C ALA A 88 8.69 8.79 30.44
N GLN A 89 8.63 9.98 29.84
CA GLN A 89 9.34 11.16 30.35
C GLN A 89 8.77 11.67 31.68
N THR A 90 7.45 11.63 31.87
CA THR A 90 6.82 12.00 33.15
C THR A 90 7.14 11.03 34.28
N GLY A 91 7.24 9.73 34.00
CA GLY A 91 7.64 8.71 34.99
C GLY A 91 9.07 8.88 35.50
N THR A 92 10.00 9.26 34.62
CA THR A 92 11.42 9.45 35.00
C THR A 92 11.69 10.67 35.88
N ARG A 93 10.76 11.64 35.95
CA ARG A 93 10.93 12.85 36.76
C ARG A 93 10.56 12.67 38.24
N ASN A 94 9.85 11.59 38.57
CA ASN A 94 9.31 11.38 39.93
C ASN A 94 10.09 10.36 40.78
N THR A 95 11.08 9.65 40.22
CA THR A 95 11.85 8.62 40.96
C THR A 95 13.22 9.10 41.45
N GLY A 96 13.45 10.42 41.45
CA GLY A 96 14.75 11.02 41.71
C GLY A 96 14.92 11.69 43.07
N THR A 97 14.20 11.32 44.13
CA THR A 97 14.56 11.65 45.53
C THR A 97 13.86 10.71 46.52
N HIS A 98 14.42 9.53 46.80
CA HIS A 98 14.18 8.87 48.09
C HIS A 98 15.51 8.32 48.59
N ASN A 99 16.14 9.10 49.48
CA ASN A 99 17.32 8.72 50.23
C ASN A 99 16.84 8.01 51.50
N PRO A 100 17.13 6.72 51.74
CA PRO A 100 16.79 6.06 52.99
C PRO A 100 17.98 6.17 53.96
N ASP A 101 17.98 7.19 54.80
CA ASP A 101 18.82 7.25 56.00
C ASP A 101 17.94 7.59 57.21
N THR A 102 17.46 6.55 57.90
CA THR A 102 17.25 6.51 59.36
C THR A 102 17.10 5.06 59.81
#